data_AF-A0AAJ0LUI7-F1
#
_entry.id   AF-A0AAJ0LUI7-F1
#
_cell.length_a   1.000
_cell.length_b   1.000
_cell.length_c   1.000
_cell.angle_alpha   90.00
_cell.angle_beta   90.00
_cell.angle_gamma   90.00
#
_symmetry.space_group_name_H-M   'P 1'
#
loop_
_entity.id
_entity.type
_entity.pdbx_description
1 polymer ?
#
loop_
_entity_poly.entity_id
_entity_poly.type
_entity_poly.pdbx_seq_one_letter_code
_entity_poly.pdbx_strand_id
1 'polypeptide(L)'
;MTDRIVAAFDFDGTITTTDSFRHFVRYAVGTPRFAWAGLRALPWIVAMKAGLLSRGDAKAKFAWFALGPIREDALDGLARSFVDGYLPNLVRPDMLERVREHQARGHEVVLVSASPSLYLEKWAKTAGIDTVLATRLAFERGTFTGRLNGENCWGPQKVVRLRGWWGNRLPAKLFAYGDSRGDKEMAELANWAWIRGQGPMPPIGD
;
A
#
# COMPACT_ATOMS: atom_id res chain seq x y z
N MET A 1 21.49 13.27 -21.13
CA MET A 1 20.21 12.71 -20.63
C MET A 1 20.50 12.25 -19.22
N THR A 2 19.80 12.79 -18.23
CA THR A 2 19.92 12.31 -16.84
C THR A 2 19.39 10.89 -16.77
N ASP A 3 20.14 10.00 -16.12
CA ASP A 3 19.72 8.63 -15.89
C ASP A 3 18.41 8.60 -15.09
N ARG A 4 17.45 7.78 -15.52
CA ARG A 4 16.16 7.64 -14.84
C ARG A 4 16.36 6.91 -13.52
N ILE A 5 16.09 7.57 -12.39
CA ILE A 5 16.18 6.99 -11.05
C ILE A 5 14.79 6.88 -10.44
N VAL A 6 14.47 5.71 -9.89
CA VAL A 6 13.18 5.42 -9.25
C VAL A 6 13.39 5.10 -7.77
N ALA A 7 12.50 5.64 -6.93
CA ALA A 7 12.41 5.30 -5.51
C ALA A 7 11.04 4.70 -5.20
N ALA A 8 11.01 3.40 -4.96
CA ALA A 8 9.82 2.64 -4.63
C ALA A 8 9.64 2.53 -3.12
N PHE A 9 8.51 2.99 -2.62
CA PHE A 9 8.18 2.94 -1.20
C PHE A 9 6.97 2.02 -0.99
N ASP A 10 7.13 1.04 -0.12
CA ASP A 10 5.96 0.50 0.59
C ASP A 10 5.34 1.57 1.49
N PHE A 11 4.07 1.38 1.84
CA PHE A 11 3.33 2.32 2.67
C PHE A 11 3.26 1.88 4.13
N ASP A 12 2.76 0.68 4.39
CA ASP A 12 2.35 0.25 5.73
C ASP A 12 3.53 -0.28 6.54
N GLY A 13 3.84 0.35 7.67
CA GLY A 13 5.04 0.00 8.45
C GLY A 13 6.33 0.60 7.90
N THR A 14 6.30 1.03 6.63
CA THR A 14 7.34 1.82 5.95
C THR A 14 7.08 3.31 6.10
N ILE A 15 6.23 3.93 5.27
CA ILE A 15 5.85 5.35 5.37
C ILE A 15 4.98 5.62 6.60
N THR A 16 4.10 4.70 6.96
CA THR A 16 3.33 4.77 8.20
C THR A 16 3.98 3.91 9.28
N THR A 17 3.66 4.18 10.53
CA THR A 17 4.13 3.38 11.66
C THR A 17 3.46 2.01 11.77
N THR A 18 2.32 1.83 11.10
CA THR A 18 1.38 0.72 11.25
C THR A 18 0.60 0.43 9.97
N ASP A 19 -0.17 -0.65 9.96
CA ASP A 19 -1.09 -1.05 8.88
C ASP A 19 -2.29 -0.09 8.78
N SER A 20 -2.22 0.84 7.83
CA SER A 20 -3.24 1.85 7.56
C SER A 20 -4.57 1.25 7.13
N PHE A 21 -4.61 0.07 6.51
CA PHE A 21 -5.86 -0.54 6.05
C PHE A 21 -6.73 -0.96 7.24
N ARG A 22 -6.14 -1.54 8.30
CA ARG A 22 -6.88 -1.84 9.53
C ARG A 22 -7.43 -0.57 10.19
N HIS A 23 -6.64 0.50 10.21
CA HIS A 23 -7.08 1.79 10.74
C HIS A 23 -8.21 2.41 9.90
N PHE A 24 -8.11 2.36 8.57
CA PHE A 24 -9.16 2.83 7.67
C PHE A 24 -10.47 2.07 7.88
N VAL A 25 -10.43 0.73 7.92
CA VAL A 25 -11.65 -0.05 8.14
C VAL A 25 -12.25 0.25 9.52
N ARG A 26 -11.44 0.32 10.56
CA ARG A 26 -11.93 0.68 11.91
C ARG A 26 -12.51 2.09 11.96
N TYR A 27 -11.89 3.05 11.28
CA TYR A 27 -12.39 4.41 11.15
C TYR A 27 -13.75 4.45 10.42
N ALA A 28 -13.87 3.68 9.33
CA ALA A 28 -15.08 3.63 8.51
C ALA A 28 -16.29 2.99 9.22
N VAL A 29 -16.07 1.93 10.02
CA VAL A 29 -17.18 1.13 10.58
C VAL A 29 -17.31 1.15 12.09
N GLY A 30 -16.35 1.77 12.79
CA GLY A 30 -16.25 1.75 14.23
C GLY A 30 -15.71 0.43 14.81
N THR A 31 -15.32 0.48 16.09
CA THR A 31 -14.67 -0.64 16.80
C THR A 31 -15.52 -1.92 16.86
N PRO A 32 -16.83 -1.88 17.21
CA PRO A 32 -17.62 -3.10 17.37
C PRO A 32 -17.74 -3.88 16.06
N ARG A 33 -18.03 -3.18 14.95
CA ARG A 33 -18.19 -3.79 13.63
C ARG A 33 -16.86 -4.28 13.05
N PHE A 34 -15.77 -3.56 13.29
CA PHE A 34 -14.41 -4.02 12.96
C PHE A 34 -14.07 -5.33 13.66
N ALA A 35 -14.33 -5.44 14.97
CA ALA A 35 -14.05 -6.65 15.74
C ALA A 35 -14.91 -7.84 15.26
N TRP A 36 -16.20 -7.60 15.03
CA TRP A 36 -17.10 -8.60 14.45
C TRP A 36 -16.63 -9.10 13.08
N ALA A 37 -16.20 -8.18 12.19
CA ALA A 37 -15.68 -8.54 10.88
C ALA A 37 -14.39 -9.36 10.97
N GLY A 38 -13.50 -9.01 11.90
CA GLY A 38 -12.29 -9.78 12.19
C GLY A 38 -12.60 -11.21 12.63
N LEU A 39 -13.55 -11.37 13.57
CA LEU A 39 -14.03 -12.67 14.03
C LEU A 39 -14.62 -13.49 12.86
N ARG A 40 -15.44 -12.86 12.02
CA ARG A 40 -16.08 -13.55 10.89
C ARG A 40 -15.09 -13.95 9.79
N ALA A 41 -14.00 -13.19 9.63
CA ALA A 41 -12.93 -13.48 8.68
C ALA A 41 -11.95 -14.56 9.15
N LEU A 42 -12.01 -15.03 10.41
CA LEU A 42 -11.06 -16.00 10.97
C LEU A 42 -10.87 -17.26 10.10
N PRO A 43 -11.92 -17.91 9.55
CA PRO A 43 -11.73 -19.09 8.70
C PRO A 43 -10.85 -18.80 7.46
N TRP A 44 -11.01 -17.63 6.84
CA TRP A 44 -10.18 -17.21 5.70
C TRP A 44 -8.76 -16.88 6.11
N ILE A 45 -8.56 -16.28 7.28
CA ILE A 45 -7.22 -15.99 7.82
C ILE A 45 -6.48 -17.30 8.11
N VAL A 46 -7.16 -18.29 8.69
CA VAL A 46 -6.60 -19.62 8.96
C VAL A 46 -6.27 -20.34 7.65
N ALA A 47 -7.19 -20.39 6.70
CA ALA A 47 -6.98 -20.99 5.39
C ALA A 47 -5.81 -20.32 4.63
N MET A 48 -5.67 -19.00 4.73
CA MET A 48 -4.55 -18.26 4.17
C MET A 48 -3.21 -18.63 4.83
N LYS A 49 -3.17 -18.75 6.16
CA LYS A 49 -1.96 -19.19 6.87
C LYS A 49 -1.59 -20.65 6.54
N ALA A 50 -2.57 -21.49 6.24
CA ALA A 50 -2.39 -22.86 5.78
C ALA A 50 -2.00 -22.97 4.29
N GLY A 51 -1.94 -21.84 3.55
CA GLY A 51 -1.60 -21.83 2.13
C GLY A 51 -2.74 -22.25 1.19
N LEU A 52 -3.97 -22.40 1.70
CA LEU A 52 -5.15 -22.81 0.93
C LEU A 52 -5.82 -21.64 0.20
N LEU A 53 -5.60 -20.41 0.65
CA LEU A 53 -6.18 -19.19 0.09
C LEU A 53 -5.13 -18.08 0.01
N SER A 54 -5.33 -17.12 -0.90
CA SER A 54 -4.43 -15.99 -1.02
C SER A 54 -4.64 -14.98 0.12
N ARG A 55 -3.62 -14.16 0.39
CA ARG A 55 -3.74 -12.97 1.25
C ARG A 55 -4.78 -11.98 0.73
N GLY A 56 -4.95 -11.91 -0.59
CA GLY A 56 -5.96 -11.08 -1.23
C GLY A 56 -7.37 -11.53 -0.88
N ASP A 57 -7.64 -12.83 -0.90
CA ASP A 57 -8.96 -13.40 -0.56
C ASP A 57 -9.33 -13.11 0.89
N ALA A 58 -8.41 -13.35 1.82
CA ALA A 58 -8.63 -13.06 3.24
C ALA A 58 -8.88 -11.56 3.48
N LYS A 59 -8.11 -10.68 2.81
CA LYS A 59 -8.30 -9.23 2.87
C LYS A 59 -9.67 -8.81 2.32
N ALA A 60 -10.06 -9.33 1.16
CA ALA A 60 -11.32 -9.00 0.52
C ALA A 60 -12.52 -9.43 1.37
N LYS A 61 -12.45 -10.63 1.98
CA LYS A 61 -13.49 -11.12 2.89
C LYS A 61 -13.58 -10.31 4.18
N PHE A 62 -12.45 -9.95 4.77
CA PHE A 62 -12.44 -9.05 5.91
C PHE A 62 -13.07 -7.69 5.57
N ALA A 63 -12.67 -7.08 4.45
CA ALA A 63 -13.27 -5.84 3.95
C ALA A 63 -14.78 -5.98 3.74
N TRP A 64 -15.24 -7.09 3.15
CA TRP A 64 -16.65 -7.37 2.91
C TRP A 64 -17.44 -7.48 4.21
N PHE A 65 -16.96 -8.23 5.20
CA PHE A 65 -17.64 -8.32 6.48
C PHE A 65 -17.72 -6.97 7.19
N ALA A 66 -16.67 -6.15 7.11
CA ALA A 66 -16.69 -4.83 7.72
C ALA A 66 -17.61 -3.86 6.96
N LEU A 67 -17.38 -3.65 5.67
CA LEU A 67 -17.99 -2.58 4.88
C LEU A 67 -19.35 -2.98 4.29
N GLY A 68 -19.57 -4.27 4.01
CA GLY A 68 -20.76 -4.74 3.30
C GLY A 68 -20.86 -4.18 1.87
N PRO A 69 -22.07 -4.16 1.28
CA PRO A 69 -22.33 -3.60 -0.05
C PRO A 69 -22.37 -2.07 -0.01
N ILE A 70 -21.24 -1.45 0.37
CA ILE A 70 -21.12 0.01 0.38
C ILE A 70 -20.98 0.55 -1.05
N ARG A 71 -21.61 1.70 -1.32
CA ARG A 71 -21.43 2.42 -2.57
C ARG A 71 -20.04 3.03 -2.68
N GLU A 72 -19.51 3.09 -3.89
CA GLU A 72 -18.17 3.61 -4.19
C GLU A 72 -18.02 5.08 -3.80
N ASP A 73 -19.04 5.92 -4.05
CA ASP A 73 -19.07 7.34 -3.67
C ASP A 73 -19.02 7.54 -2.15
N ALA A 74 -19.80 6.79 -1.39
CA ALA A 74 -19.80 6.82 0.07
C ALA A 74 -18.45 6.37 0.63
N LEU A 75 -17.87 5.32 0.06
CA LEU A 75 -16.56 4.80 0.47
C LEU A 75 -15.42 5.78 0.10
N ASP A 76 -15.52 6.47 -1.04
CA ASP A 76 -14.61 7.55 -1.43
C ASP A 76 -14.66 8.73 -0.45
N GLY A 77 -15.87 9.11 0.00
CA GLY A 77 -16.06 10.13 1.02
C GLY A 77 -15.38 9.78 2.34
N LEU A 78 -15.54 8.54 2.81
CA LEU A 78 -14.84 8.02 4.01
C LEU A 78 -13.32 8.00 3.83
N ALA A 79 -12.84 7.68 2.62
CA ALA A 79 -11.41 7.69 2.33
C ALA A 79 -10.83 9.11 2.39
N ARG A 80 -11.55 10.12 1.88
CA ARG A 80 -11.14 11.54 2.00
C ARG A 80 -11.05 11.95 3.47
N SER A 81 -12.11 11.72 4.24
CA SER A 81 -12.12 12.13 5.65
C SER A 81 -11.07 11.40 6.48
N PHE A 82 -10.77 10.14 6.17
CA PHE A 82 -9.67 9.39 6.77
C PHE A 82 -8.31 10.00 6.43
N VAL A 83 -8.06 10.33 5.16
CA VAL A 83 -6.79 10.92 4.70
C VAL A 83 -6.56 12.30 5.30
N ASP A 84 -7.60 13.10 5.40
CA ASP A 84 -7.48 14.49 5.89
C ASP A 84 -7.39 14.54 7.43
N GLY A 85 -8.18 13.72 8.14
CA GLY A 85 -8.35 13.84 9.58
C GLY A 85 -7.60 12.83 10.45
N TYR A 86 -7.23 11.67 9.91
CA TYR A 86 -6.70 10.56 10.74
C TYR A 86 -5.34 10.04 10.27
N LEU A 87 -5.18 9.79 8.97
CA LEU A 87 -3.98 9.22 8.37
C LEU A 87 -2.68 10.00 8.68
N PRO A 88 -2.66 11.35 8.78
CA PRO A 88 -1.44 12.09 9.08
C PRO A 88 -0.82 11.67 10.42
N ASN A 89 -1.63 11.23 11.39
CA ASN A 89 -1.16 10.74 12.70
C ASN A 89 -0.42 9.40 12.61
N LEU A 90 -0.55 8.68 11.48
CA LEU A 90 0.14 7.41 11.24
C LEU A 90 1.45 7.57 10.47
N VAL A 91 1.63 8.71 9.78
CA VAL A 91 2.79 8.95 8.91
C VAL A 91 4.04 9.17 9.75
N ARG A 92 5.14 8.54 9.32
CA ARG A 92 6.48 8.69 9.89
C ARG A 92 7.15 9.93 9.33
N PRO A 93 7.51 10.93 10.16
CA PRO A 93 8.16 12.15 9.68
C PRO A 93 9.47 11.88 8.93
N ASP A 94 10.30 10.96 9.42
CA ASP A 94 11.59 10.58 8.82
C ASP A 94 11.44 9.95 7.43
N MET A 95 10.37 9.18 7.21
CA MET A 95 10.10 8.58 5.91
C MET A 95 9.52 9.57 4.92
N LEU A 96 8.73 10.54 5.40
CA LEU A 96 8.26 11.64 4.57
C LEU A 96 9.41 12.56 4.16
N GLU A 97 10.37 12.80 5.06
CA GLU A 97 11.62 13.49 4.73
C GLU A 97 12.41 12.72 3.67
N ARG A 98 12.55 11.40 3.80
CA ARG A 98 13.20 10.57 2.78
C ARG A 98 12.51 10.66 1.41
N VAL A 99 11.18 10.67 1.37
CA VAL A 99 10.43 10.90 0.11
C VAL A 99 10.83 12.24 -0.51
N ARG A 100 10.88 13.31 0.29
CA ARG A 100 11.27 14.66 -0.15
C ARG A 100 12.72 14.73 -0.62
N GLU A 101 13.64 14.01 0.03
CA GLU A 101 15.04 13.92 -0.41
C GLU A 101 15.15 13.31 -1.82
N HIS A 102 14.39 12.24 -2.11
CA HIS A 102 14.33 11.66 -3.45
C HIS A 102 13.74 12.66 -4.47
N GLN A 103 12.63 13.32 -4.12
CA GLN A 103 12.00 14.31 -5.00
C GLN A 103 12.93 15.49 -5.30
N ALA A 104 13.65 16.01 -4.29
CA ALA A 104 14.59 17.12 -4.44
C ALA A 104 15.78 16.80 -5.36
N ARG A 105 16.15 15.52 -5.45
CA ARG A 105 17.18 15.01 -6.39
C ARG A 105 16.62 14.71 -7.79
N GLY A 106 15.33 14.91 -8.02
CA GLY A 106 14.66 14.62 -9.30
C GLY A 106 14.38 13.13 -9.53
N HIS A 107 14.42 12.30 -8.49
CA HIS A 107 14.05 10.89 -8.59
C HIS A 107 12.54 10.72 -8.76
N GLU A 108 12.12 9.76 -9.58
CA GLU A 108 10.71 9.38 -9.68
C GLU A 108 10.30 8.58 -8.45
N VAL A 109 9.44 9.14 -7.61
CA VAL A 109 8.91 8.44 -6.43
C VAL A 109 7.64 7.69 -6.80
N VAL A 110 7.56 6.42 -6.36
CA VAL A 110 6.40 5.56 -6.57
C VAL A 110 6.00 4.84 -5.28
N LEU A 111 4.70 4.86 -4.96
CA LEU A 111 4.16 4.01 -3.91
C LEU A 111 3.86 2.62 -4.47
N VAL A 112 4.29 1.57 -3.75
CA VAL A 112 4.05 0.17 -4.11
C VAL A 112 3.54 -0.56 -2.88
N SER A 113 2.22 -0.66 -2.71
CA SER A 113 1.62 -1.08 -1.43
C SER A 113 0.46 -2.06 -1.60
N ALA A 114 0.37 -3.00 -0.66
CA ALA A 114 -0.77 -3.91 -0.55
C ALA A 114 -2.06 -3.20 -0.14
N SER A 115 -1.99 -1.99 0.40
CA SER A 115 -3.15 -1.23 0.85
C SER A 115 -4.03 -0.74 -0.31
N PRO A 116 -5.32 -0.47 -0.06
CA PRO A 116 -6.25 -0.02 -1.10
C PRO A 116 -5.83 1.29 -1.77
N SER A 117 -5.86 1.32 -3.10
CA SER A 117 -5.62 2.54 -3.89
C SER A 117 -6.57 3.69 -3.50
N LEU A 118 -7.78 3.36 -3.05
CA LEU A 118 -8.85 4.27 -2.66
C LEU A 118 -8.38 5.47 -1.81
N TYR A 119 -7.62 5.22 -0.73
CA TYR A 119 -7.08 6.30 0.10
C TYR A 119 -5.61 6.60 -0.21
N LEU A 120 -4.85 5.62 -0.70
CA LEU A 120 -3.45 5.83 -1.04
C LEU A 120 -3.27 6.85 -2.16
N GLU A 121 -4.09 6.81 -3.21
CA GLU A 121 -4.06 7.79 -4.30
C GLU A 121 -4.37 9.21 -3.81
N LYS A 122 -5.19 9.35 -2.77
CA LYS A 122 -5.51 10.66 -2.18
C LYS A 122 -4.36 11.17 -1.32
N TRP A 123 -3.81 10.32 -0.47
CA TRP A 123 -2.66 10.67 0.35
C TRP A 123 -1.42 10.97 -0.50
N ALA A 124 -1.15 10.18 -1.55
CA ALA A 124 -0.02 10.36 -2.45
C ALA A 124 0.00 11.76 -3.08
N LYS A 125 -1.17 12.29 -3.47
CA LYS A 125 -1.30 13.67 -3.96
C LYS A 125 -0.82 14.71 -2.94
N THR A 126 -1.14 14.53 -1.67
CA THR A 126 -0.67 15.45 -0.59
C THR A 126 0.84 15.37 -0.37
N ALA A 127 1.47 14.25 -0.74
CA ALA A 127 2.91 14.04 -0.64
C ALA A 127 3.67 14.34 -1.95
N GLY A 128 2.98 14.82 -2.99
CA GLY A 128 3.59 15.06 -4.31
C GLY A 128 4.07 13.78 -5.00
N ILE A 129 3.39 12.66 -4.77
CA ILE A 129 3.69 11.37 -5.42
C ILE A 129 2.62 11.07 -6.47
N ASP A 130 3.02 11.08 -7.74
CA ASP A 130 2.08 10.90 -8.86
C ASP A 130 1.74 9.44 -9.14
N THR A 131 2.63 8.51 -8.77
CA THR A 131 2.46 7.09 -9.11
C THR A 131 2.12 6.26 -7.88
N VAL A 132 0.97 5.58 -7.93
CA VAL A 132 0.50 4.65 -6.89
C VAL A 132 0.18 3.29 -7.48
N LEU A 133 1.01 2.31 -7.14
CA LEU A 133 0.89 0.90 -7.52
C LEU A 133 0.31 0.12 -6.34
N ALA A 134 -1.02 0.15 -6.23
CA ALA A 134 -1.74 -0.36 -5.07
C ALA A 134 -2.69 -1.53 -5.38
N THR A 135 -3.27 -2.11 -4.33
CA THR A 135 -4.38 -3.07 -4.46
C THR A 135 -5.67 -2.32 -4.79
N ARG A 136 -6.44 -2.79 -5.77
CA ARG A 136 -7.73 -2.18 -6.16
C ARG A 136 -8.89 -3.00 -5.61
N LEU A 137 -9.92 -2.34 -5.09
CA LEU A 137 -11.19 -2.98 -4.73
C LEU A 137 -12.05 -3.16 -5.98
N ALA A 138 -12.83 -4.23 -6.07
CA ALA A 138 -13.75 -4.45 -7.18
C ALA A 138 -15.15 -3.90 -6.85
N PHE A 139 -15.67 -3.08 -7.77
CA PHE A 139 -17.02 -2.52 -7.71
C PHE A 139 -17.83 -3.01 -8.91
N GLU A 140 -19.11 -3.27 -8.67
CA GLU A 140 -20.08 -3.60 -9.71
C GLU A 140 -21.30 -2.70 -9.54
N ARG A 141 -21.70 -2.00 -10.60
CA ARG A 141 -22.78 -1.00 -10.58
C ARG A 141 -22.61 0.03 -9.44
N GLY A 142 -21.36 0.41 -9.16
CA GLY A 142 -21.00 1.39 -8.12
C GLY A 142 -21.05 0.85 -6.69
N THR A 143 -21.13 -0.46 -6.48
CA THR A 143 -21.17 -1.09 -5.15
C THR A 143 -20.01 -2.05 -4.96
N PHE A 144 -19.37 -2.02 -3.78
CA PHE A 144 -18.28 -2.92 -3.45
C PHE A 144 -18.75 -4.39 -3.50
N THR A 145 -17.99 -5.23 -4.19
CA THR A 145 -18.36 -6.64 -4.44
C THR A 145 -17.84 -7.61 -3.35
N GLY A 146 -17.01 -7.12 -2.43
CA GLY A 146 -16.29 -7.98 -1.49
C GLY A 146 -15.11 -8.73 -2.12
N ARG A 147 -14.64 -8.30 -3.30
CA ARG A 147 -13.49 -8.84 -4.03
C ARG A 147 -12.47 -7.75 -4.34
N LEU A 148 -11.25 -8.17 -4.69
CA LEU A 148 -10.24 -7.28 -5.26
C LEU A 148 -10.43 -7.21 -6.78
N ASN A 149 -10.09 -6.07 -7.38
CA ASN A 149 -9.93 -5.95 -8.82
C ASN A 149 -8.48 -6.29 -9.17
N GLY A 150 -8.27 -7.54 -9.56
CA GLY A 150 -6.94 -8.12 -9.79
C GLY A 150 -6.25 -8.59 -8.52
N GLU A 151 -4.95 -8.83 -8.63
CA GLU A 151 -4.13 -9.41 -7.57
C GLU A 151 -3.86 -8.44 -6.41
N ASN A 152 -3.60 -8.96 -5.21
CA ASN A 152 -3.15 -8.14 -4.08
C ASN A 152 -1.68 -7.70 -4.29
N CYS A 153 -1.36 -6.42 -4.09
CA CYS A 153 -0.01 -5.85 -4.28
C CYS A 153 0.95 -6.22 -3.14
N TRP A 154 1.34 -7.49 -3.10
CA TRP A 154 2.18 -8.04 -2.03
C TRP A 154 3.17 -9.07 -2.57
N GLY A 155 4.40 -9.03 -2.08
CA GLY A 155 5.48 -9.93 -2.49
C GLY A 155 5.77 -9.80 -3.99
N PRO A 156 5.78 -10.90 -4.78
CA PRO A 156 6.07 -10.86 -6.21
C PRO A 156 5.19 -9.89 -7.02
N GLN A 157 3.96 -9.65 -6.56
CA GLN A 157 3.03 -8.74 -7.22
C GLN A 157 3.43 -7.25 -7.14
N LYS A 158 4.35 -6.89 -6.22
CA LYS A 158 4.98 -5.57 -6.21
C LYS A 158 5.93 -5.40 -7.40
N VAL A 159 6.75 -6.42 -7.67
CA VAL A 159 7.67 -6.47 -8.81
C VAL A 159 6.91 -6.46 -10.14
N VAL A 160 5.83 -7.26 -10.24
CA VAL A 160 4.98 -7.28 -11.45
C VAL A 160 4.43 -5.88 -11.75
N ARG A 161 3.93 -5.17 -10.74
CA ARG A 161 3.39 -3.81 -10.92
C ARG A 161 4.47 -2.80 -11.30
N LEU A 162 5.62 -2.83 -10.63
CA LEU A 162 6.74 -1.95 -10.97
C LEU A 162 7.17 -2.16 -12.41
N ARG A 163 7.33 -3.42 -12.83
CA ARG A 163 7.69 -3.78 -14.20
C ARG A 163 6.65 -3.35 -15.22
N GLY A 164 5.37 -3.56 -14.92
CA GLY A 164 4.27 -3.10 -15.76
C GLY A 164 4.23 -1.57 -15.90
N TRP A 165 4.49 -0.84 -14.81
CA TRP A 165 4.48 0.62 -14.82
C TRP A 165 5.61 1.23 -15.63
N TRP A 166 6.86 0.77 -15.44
CA TRP A 166 7.97 1.34 -16.20
C TRP A 166 8.07 0.80 -17.65
N GLY A 167 7.47 -0.35 -17.95
CA GLY A 167 7.49 -0.94 -19.29
C GLY A 167 8.91 -1.03 -19.87
N ASN A 168 9.12 -0.43 -21.04
CA ASN A 168 10.43 -0.38 -21.70
C ASN A 168 11.36 0.71 -21.16
N ARG A 169 10.87 1.62 -20.31
CA ARG A 169 11.66 2.73 -19.74
C ARG A 169 12.35 2.30 -18.44
N LEU A 170 13.13 1.22 -18.43
CA LEU A 170 13.73 0.74 -17.18
C LEU A 170 14.53 1.84 -16.46
N PRO A 171 14.43 1.94 -15.12
CA PRO A 171 15.28 2.86 -14.38
C PRO A 171 16.73 2.37 -14.40
N ALA A 172 17.67 3.30 -14.51
CA ALA A 172 19.09 3.01 -14.33
C ALA A 172 19.40 2.61 -12.89
N LYS A 173 18.66 3.21 -11.93
CA LYS A 173 18.81 2.98 -10.49
C LYS A 173 17.45 2.84 -9.83
N LEU A 174 17.30 1.83 -8.99
CA LEU A 174 16.13 1.58 -8.17
C LEU A 174 16.51 1.59 -6.68
N PHE A 175 15.82 2.45 -5.93
CA PHE A 175 15.78 2.43 -4.48
C PHE A 175 14.48 1.76 -4.02
N ALA A 176 14.55 0.88 -3.03
CA ALA A 176 13.38 0.24 -2.44
C ALA A 176 13.34 0.44 -0.92
N TYR A 177 12.18 0.83 -0.41
CA TYR A 177 11.92 1.00 1.02
C TYR A 177 10.76 0.10 1.43
N GLY A 178 10.96 -0.71 2.47
CA GLY A 178 9.99 -1.69 2.95
C GLY A 178 10.10 -1.95 4.45
N ASP A 179 9.21 -2.80 4.97
CA ASP A 179 9.18 -3.18 6.39
C ASP A 179 9.08 -4.69 6.62
N SER A 180 8.68 -5.45 5.61
CA SER A 180 8.21 -6.81 5.82
C SER A 180 8.65 -7.80 4.75
N ARG A 181 8.30 -9.06 4.96
CA ARG A 181 8.47 -10.12 3.96
C ARG A 181 7.76 -9.80 2.64
N GLY A 182 6.72 -8.96 2.66
CA GLY A 182 6.00 -8.56 1.44
C GLY A 182 6.81 -7.66 0.50
N ASP A 183 7.96 -7.16 0.96
CA ASP A 183 8.84 -6.28 0.21
C ASP A 183 10.10 -6.99 -0.29
N LYS A 184 10.29 -8.25 0.07
CA LYS A 184 11.52 -9.00 -0.19
C LYS A 184 11.88 -8.97 -1.67
N GLU A 185 10.95 -9.34 -2.56
CA GLU A 185 11.21 -9.41 -3.99
C GLU A 185 11.45 -8.02 -4.60
N MET A 186 10.82 -6.98 -4.06
CA MET A 186 11.06 -5.59 -4.47
C MET A 186 12.44 -5.10 -4.02
N ALA A 187 12.87 -5.47 -2.81
CA ALA A 187 14.19 -5.15 -2.28
C ALA A 187 15.30 -5.88 -3.03
N GLU A 188 15.11 -7.16 -3.37
CA GLU A 188 16.07 -7.94 -4.17
C GLU A 188 16.22 -7.41 -5.61
N LEU A 189 15.18 -6.76 -6.15
CA LEU A 189 15.23 -6.11 -7.45
C LEU A 189 16.02 -4.79 -7.44
N ALA A 190 16.13 -4.14 -6.28
CA ALA A 190 16.66 -2.79 -6.15
C ALA A 190 18.19 -2.75 -6.07
N ASN A 191 18.78 -1.68 -6.59
CA ASN A 191 20.20 -1.40 -6.42
C ASN A 191 20.52 -1.04 -4.96
N TRP A 192 19.60 -0.33 -4.30
CA TRP A 192 19.66 -0.03 -2.87
C TRP A 192 18.32 -0.36 -2.24
N ALA A 193 18.35 -1.13 -1.15
CA ALA A 193 17.16 -1.46 -0.39
C ALA A 193 17.35 -1.11 1.09
N TRP A 194 16.28 -0.61 1.70
CA TRP A 194 16.17 -0.48 3.14
C TRP A 194 14.92 -1.21 3.61
N ILE A 195 15.11 -2.18 4.50
CA ILE A 195 14.02 -2.86 5.20
C ILE A 195 14.07 -2.45 6.67
N ARG A 196 12.94 -1.97 7.18
CA ARG A 196 12.81 -1.54 8.58
C ARG A 196 13.30 -2.62 9.54
N GLY A 197 14.15 -2.22 10.48
CA GLY A 197 14.69 -3.12 11.51
C GLY A 197 15.88 -3.98 11.05
N GLN A 198 16.30 -3.91 9.78
CA GLN A 198 17.48 -4.64 9.28
C GLN A 198 18.76 -3.80 9.22
N GLY A 199 18.69 -2.53 9.67
CA GLY A 199 19.83 -1.63 9.70
C GLY A 199 19.42 -0.15 9.67
N PRO A 200 20.40 0.77 9.82
CA PRO A 200 20.14 2.19 9.66
C PRO A 200 19.73 2.52 8.23
N MET A 201 18.98 3.60 8.06
CA MET A 201 18.59 4.07 6.74
C MET A 201 19.83 4.58 5.99
N PRO A 202 20.21 3.99 4.85
CA PRO A 202 21.42 4.39 4.16
C PRO A 202 21.26 5.81 3.58
N PRO A 203 22.36 6.56 3.39
CA PRO A 203 22.32 7.76 2.58
C PRO A 203 21.87 7.40 1.16
N ILE A 204 21.23 8.34 0.47
CA ILE A 204 20.93 8.19 -0.94
C ILE A 204 22.26 8.30 -1.69
N GLY A 205 22.79 7.15 -2.14
CA GLY A 205 23.99 7.09 -2.96
C GLY A 205 23.80 7.78 -4.30
N ASP A 206 24.89 8.32 -4.84
CA ASP A 206 24.90 8.96 -6.17
C ASP A 206 24.80 7.94 -7.31
#